data_AF-A0A3D2FW36-F1
#
_entry.id   AF-A0A3D2FW36-F1
#
_cell.length_a   1.000
_cell.length_b   1.000
_cell.length_c   1.000
_cell.angle_alpha   90.00
_cell.angle_beta   90.00
_cell.angle_gamma   90.00
#
_symmetry.space_group_name_H-M   'P 1'
#
loop_
_entity.id
_entity.type
_entity.pdbx_description
1 polymer ?
#
loop_
_entity_poly.entity_id
_entity_poly.type
_entity_poly.pdbx_seq_one_letter_code
_entity_poly.pdbx_strand_id
1 'polypeptide(L)'
;PAPLVCAFVATLMVADAMAAGRTYKPQNEENAPKFELCRLKKRDYIDGGTNCIYARQTGGKDVVIKVDGKKVRCQPSFQCKRIN
;
A
#
# COMPACT_ATOMS: atom_id res chain seq x y z
N PRO A 1 36.89 0.47 -53.51
CA PRO A 1 36.79 0.63 -52.04
C PRO A 1 37.04 2.09 -51.62
N ALA A 2 35.97 2.86 -51.47
CA ALA A 2 35.99 4.26 -51.04
C ALA A 2 35.76 4.35 -49.53
N PRO A 3 36.52 5.16 -48.77
CA PRO A 3 36.22 5.44 -47.38
C PRO A 3 35.41 6.74 -47.32
N LEU A 4 34.20 6.72 -46.76
CA LEU A 4 33.57 7.94 -46.29
C LEU A 4 32.64 7.60 -45.13
N VAL A 5 33.28 7.56 -43.97
CA VAL A 5 32.68 7.49 -42.64
C VAL A 5 32.01 8.84 -42.39
N CYS A 6 30.68 8.87 -42.33
CA CYS A 6 29.92 9.98 -41.77
C CYS A 6 29.10 9.47 -40.59
N ALA A 7 29.77 9.21 -39.47
CA ALA A 7 29.11 8.98 -38.20
C ALA A 7 28.69 10.34 -37.61
N PHE A 8 27.41 10.70 -37.78
CA PHE A 8 26.81 11.82 -37.06
C PHE A 8 26.62 11.41 -35.59
N VAL A 9 27.59 11.77 -34.75
CA VAL A 9 27.47 11.67 -33.30
C VAL A 9 26.56 12.83 -32.84
N ALA A 10 25.28 12.55 -32.68
CA ALA A 10 24.34 13.47 -32.05
C ALA A 10 24.53 13.42 -30.52
N THR A 11 25.47 14.21 -29.99
CA THR A 11 25.53 14.53 -28.55
C THR A 11 24.37 15.47 -28.21
N LEU A 12 23.20 14.90 -27.94
CA LEU A 12 22.13 15.61 -27.24
C LEU A 12 22.54 15.70 -25.76
N MET A 13 22.94 16.91 -25.37
CA MET A 13 23.18 17.30 -23.99
C MET A 13 21.99 16.89 -23.12
N VAL A 14 22.23 16.03 -22.14
CA VAL A 14 21.27 15.72 -21.08
C VAL A 14 21.14 16.99 -20.24
N ALA A 15 20.14 17.81 -20.54
CA ALA A 15 19.69 18.82 -19.60
C ALA A 15 18.90 18.08 -18.53
N ASP A 16 19.54 17.76 -17.41
CA ASP A 16 18.83 17.38 -16.20
C ASP A 16 17.95 18.56 -15.79
N ALA A 17 16.69 18.51 -16.21
CA ALA A 17 15.66 19.42 -15.74
C ALA A 17 15.46 19.11 -14.25
N MET A 18 16.21 19.81 -13.40
CA MET A 18 16.04 19.81 -11.96
C MET A 18 14.72 20.54 -11.63
N ALA A 19 13.61 19.85 -11.85
CA ALA A 19 12.34 20.26 -11.28
C ALA A 19 12.47 20.10 -9.76
N ALA A 20 12.87 21.17 -9.08
CA ALA A 20 12.68 21.32 -7.65
C ALA A 20 11.18 21.49 -7.37
N GLY A 21 10.41 20.45 -7.67
CA GLY A 21 9.03 20.31 -7.24
C GLY A 21 9.08 20.30 -5.73
N ARG A 22 8.79 21.44 -5.10
CA ARG A 22 8.53 21.49 -3.66
C ARG A 22 7.34 20.59 -3.42
N THR A 23 7.59 19.32 -3.14
CA THR A 23 6.54 18.35 -2.85
C THR A 23 5.78 18.90 -1.66
N TYR A 24 4.48 19.16 -1.86
CA TYR A 24 3.61 19.68 -0.82
C TYR A 24 3.69 18.75 0.39
N LYS A 25 4.25 19.26 1.50
CA LYS A 25 4.20 18.57 2.79
C LYS A 25 2.93 19.02 3.49
N PRO A 26 1.95 18.13 3.70
CA PRO A 26 0.75 18.49 4.44
C PRO A 26 1.15 18.95 5.84
N GLN A 27 0.61 20.10 6.26
CA GLN A 27 0.96 20.77 7.52
C GLN A 27 0.71 19.91 8.77
N ASN A 28 0.02 18.77 8.63
CA ASN A 28 -0.42 17.94 9.73
C ASN A 28 -0.18 16.43 9.50
N GLU A 29 0.96 16.09 8.89
CA GLU A 29 1.35 14.71 8.61
C GLU A 29 1.43 13.84 9.89
N GLU A 30 1.70 14.45 11.04
CA GLU A 30 1.79 13.78 12.34
C GLU A 30 0.43 13.31 12.87
N ASN A 31 -0.65 14.04 12.56
CA ASN A 31 -2.03 13.68 12.96
C ASN A 31 -2.75 12.80 11.92
N ALA A 32 -2.08 12.43 10.83
CA ALA A 32 -2.67 11.54 9.84
C ALA A 32 -2.91 10.15 10.46
N PRO A 33 -4.10 9.55 10.26
CA PRO A 33 -4.36 8.20 10.73
C PRO A 33 -3.37 7.26 10.05
N LYS A 34 -2.44 6.70 10.83
CA LYS A 34 -1.49 5.70 10.34
C LYS A 34 -2.26 4.41 10.09
N PHE A 35 -2.11 3.85 8.90
CA PHE A 35 -2.67 2.56 8.56
C PHE A 35 -1.58 1.49 8.59
N GLU A 36 -1.96 0.28 8.97
CA GLU A 36 -1.12 -0.90 8.87
C GLU A 36 -1.86 -2.01 8.12
N LEU A 37 -1.14 -3.00 7.63
CA LEU A 37 -1.74 -4.12 6.92
C LEU A 37 -2.14 -5.21 7.91
N CYS A 38 -3.45 -5.43 8.06
CA CYS A 38 -4.01 -6.51 8.88
C CYS A 38 -4.19 -7.76 8.01
N ARG A 39 -3.64 -8.91 8.44
CA ARG A 39 -3.73 -10.20 7.72
C ARG A 39 -4.73 -11.13 8.38
N LEU A 40 -5.51 -11.85 7.58
CA LEU A 40 -6.49 -12.80 8.10
C LEU A 40 -5.76 -13.91 8.85
N LYS A 41 -6.11 -14.06 10.13
CA LYS A 41 -5.55 -15.08 11.02
C LYS A 41 -6.50 -16.26 11.16
N LYS A 42 -7.78 -15.99 11.39
CA LYS A 42 -8.79 -17.02 11.62
C LYS A 42 -10.16 -16.58 11.12
N ARG A 43 -11.01 -17.56 10.81
CA ARG A 43 -12.42 -17.38 10.52
C ARG A 43 -13.23 -18.24 11.48
N ASP A 44 -14.13 -17.62 12.21
CA ASP A 44 -15.05 -18.31 13.11
C ASP A 44 -16.48 -18.17 12.58
N TYR A 45 -17.11 -19.30 12.30
CA TYR A 45 -18.50 -19.33 11.85
C TYR A 45 -19.41 -19.33 13.09
N ILE A 46 -20.29 -18.33 13.18
CA ILE A 46 -21.25 -18.20 14.27
C ILE A 46 -22.67 -18.33 13.73
N ASP A 47 -23.62 -18.64 14.61
CA ASP A 47 -25.03 -18.69 14.20
C ASP A 47 -25.53 -17.29 13.84
N GLY A 48 -25.66 -17.06 12.54
CA GLY A 48 -26.11 -15.79 11.95
C GLY A 48 -25.03 -15.03 11.18
N GLY A 49 -23.76 -15.43 11.26
CA GLY A 49 -22.69 -14.68 10.60
C GLY A 49 -21.32 -15.36 10.61
N THR A 50 -20.32 -14.62 10.12
CA THR A 50 -18.93 -15.06 10.09
C THR A 50 -18.05 -13.99 10.74
N ASN A 51 -17.27 -14.39 11.74
CA ASN A 51 -16.26 -13.53 12.36
C ASN A 51 -14.93 -13.72 11.62
N CYS A 52 -14.44 -12.66 10.99
CA CYS A 52 -13.14 -12.60 10.36
C CYS A 52 -12.15 -11.98 11.36
N ILE A 53 -11.19 -12.76 11.84
CA ILE A 53 -10.19 -12.34 12.83
C ILE A 53 -8.88 -12.05 12.10
N TYR A 54 -8.36 -10.84 12.25
CA TYR A 54 -7.17 -10.36 11.57
C TYR A 54 -6.06 -9.97 12.55
N ALA A 55 -4.84 -10.45 12.29
CA ALA A 55 -3.64 -10.08 13.02
C ALA A 55 -3.07 -8.76 12.49
N ARG A 56 -2.69 -7.88 13.42
CA ARG A 56 -1.97 -6.63 13.14
C ARG A 56 -0.49 -6.92 12.89
N GLN A 57 0.13 -6.16 11.99
CA GLN A 57 1.58 -6.26 11.77
C GLN A 57 2.38 -5.75 12.97
N THR A 58 1.87 -4.73 13.64
CA THR A 58 2.51 -4.15 14.83
C THR A 58 2.29 -4.98 16.10
N GLY A 59 1.53 -6.07 16.01
CA GLY A 59 1.14 -6.88 17.16
C GLY A 59 -0.03 -6.27 17.95
N GLY A 60 -0.34 -6.83 19.11
CA GLY A 60 -1.43 -6.39 19.97
C GLY A 60 -2.76 -7.13 19.72
N LYS A 61 -3.88 -6.42 19.94
CA LYS A 61 -5.22 -7.02 19.85
C LYS A 61 -5.65 -7.25 18.40
N ASP A 62 -6.07 -8.48 18.11
CA ASP A 62 -6.60 -8.87 16.80
C ASP A 62 -7.87 -8.06 16.46
N VAL A 63 -8.03 -7.72 15.18
CA VAL A 63 -9.20 -7.01 14.66
C VAL A 63 -10.27 -8.04 14.29
N VAL A 64 -11.47 -7.90 14.85
CA VAL A 64 -12.60 -8.78 14.54
C VAL A 64 -13.62 -8.03 13.70
N ILE A 65 -13.84 -8.49 12.48
CA ILE A 65 -14.91 -8.00 11.61
C ILE A 65 -16.03 -9.03 11.63
N LYS A 66 -17.20 -8.62 12.08
CA LYS A 66 -18.42 -9.45 12.03
C LYS A 66 -19.11 -9.20 10.71
N VAL A 67 -19.39 -10.25 9.98
CA VAL A 67 -20.11 -10.19 8.71
C VAL A 67 -21.42 -10.94 8.86
N ASP A 68 -22.53 -10.23 8.68
CA ASP A 68 -23.86 -10.81 8.69
C ASP A 68 -24.04 -11.65 7.42
N GLY A 69 -24.39 -12.93 7.59
CA GLY A 69 -24.47 -13.90 6.51
C GLY A 69 -23.61 -15.14 6.73
N LYS A 70 -24.25 -16.31 6.69
CA LYS A 70 -23.56 -17.60 6.70
C LYS A 70 -22.83 -17.77 5.35
N LYS A 71 -21.52 -18.06 5.40
CA LYS A 71 -20.62 -18.36 4.25
C LYS A 71 -19.99 -17.18 3.50
N VAL A 72 -19.93 -15.97 4.07
CA VAL A 72 -19.18 -14.87 3.42
C VAL A 72 -17.67 -15.12 3.50
N ARG A 73 -16.95 -14.94 2.38
CA ARG A 73 -15.49 -15.07 2.35
C ARG A 73 -14.85 -13.80 2.92
N CYS A 74 -14.11 -13.96 4.02
CA CYS A 74 -13.22 -12.91 4.53
C CYS A 74 -12.13 -12.60 3.50
N GLN A 75 -11.77 -11.33 3.37
CA GLN A 75 -10.61 -10.92 2.58
C GLN A 75 -9.33 -11.45 3.23
N PRO A 76 -8.26 -11.75 2.46
CA PRO A 76 -7.01 -12.27 3.01
C PRO A 76 -6.23 -11.20 3.81
N SER A 77 -6.39 -9.93 3.45
CA SER A 77 -5.77 -8.80 4.15
C SER A 77 -6.48 -7.50 3.80
N PHE A 78 -6.41 -6.51 4.69
CA PHE A 78 -6.92 -5.16 4.46
C PHE A 78 -6.10 -4.13 5.25
N GLN A 79 -6.25 -2.84 4.93
CA GLN A 79 -5.63 -1.76 5.69
C GLN A 79 -6.48 -1.41 6.92
N CYS A 80 -5.93 -1.62 8.11
CA CYS A 80 -6.56 -1.28 9.38
C CYS A 80 -5.89 -0.06 10.00
N LYS A 81 -6.64 0.75 10.75
CA LYS A 81 -6.05 1.87 11.51
C LYS A 81 -5.10 1.31 12.56
N ARG A 82 -3.87 1.81 12.58
CA ARG A 82 -2.86 1.48 13.60
C ARG A 82 -3.34 2.05 14.94
N ILE A 83 -3.45 1.18 15.95
CA ILE A 83 -3.70 1.62 17.32
C ILE A 83 -2.31 1.94 17.87
N ASN A 84 -2.05 3.21 18.15
CA ASN A 84 -0.79 3.69 18.70
C ASN A 84 -0.84 3.63 20.23
#